data_AF-A0A849GXV1-F1
#
_entry.id   AF-A0A849GXV1-F1
#
_cell.length_a   1.000
_cell.length_b   1.000
_cell.length_c   1.000
_cell.angle_alpha   90.00
_cell.angle_beta   90.00
_cell.angle_gamma   90.00
#
_symmetry.space_group_name_H-M   'P 1'
#
loop_
_entity.id
_entity.type
_entity.pdbx_description
1 polymer ?
#
loop_
_entity_poly.entity_id
_entity_poly.type
_entity_poly.pdbx_seq_one_letter_code
_entity_poly.pdbx_strand_id
1 'polypeptide(L)'
;RVIVTDATAAEGVLAVMGPKSRDLMARISPADFSSAAFPFGTAREVEVGFGLARAHRVSYVGELGWELYVSADMCAHIFEVIQEEAHDLGPALGGMHSIDSLRIEKAFRHFGHDITPEDHVIDAGLGFAVKTDKPDFIGRDAVLRRKEAGPEMRMVQFLLTDPEPLLYHNEPILKDGEFVGYTSSGAYGHALGAAVGMGYVPAAIAAEDHVIDAGLGFAVKTEKPGFIGRDAVLRRKDAGPEMRMVQFLLTDPEPLLYHNEPILKDGEFVGYTSSGAYGHALGAAVGMGYVPAAIAAEDHGWEIEVAGTRVAARASLRPMYDPKSERMRA
;
A
#
# COMPACT_ATOMS: atom_id res chain seq x y z
N ARG A 1 -28.16 -21.93 17.46
CA ARG A 1 -27.17 -23.03 17.46
C ARG A 1 -26.43 -22.94 16.14
N VAL A 2 -25.10 -22.92 16.17
CA VAL A 2 -24.25 -22.91 14.97
C VAL A 2 -23.33 -24.13 15.02
N ILE A 3 -22.86 -24.58 13.87
CA ILE A 3 -21.82 -25.60 13.73
C ILE A 3 -20.62 -24.90 13.10
N VAL A 4 -19.45 -25.10 13.71
CA VAL A 4 -18.17 -24.59 13.19
C VAL A 4 -17.31 -25.82 12.94
N THR A 5 -16.71 -25.90 11.75
CA THR A 5 -15.85 -27.00 11.34
C THR A 5 -14.55 -26.43 10.83
N ASP A 6 -13.44 -26.97 11.35
CA ASP A 6 -12.11 -26.68 10.82
C ASP A 6 -11.90 -27.47 9.52
N ALA A 7 -11.78 -26.76 8.41
CA ALA A 7 -11.57 -27.33 7.08
C ALA A 7 -10.11 -27.24 6.62
N THR A 8 -9.18 -26.82 7.49
CA THR A 8 -7.79 -26.51 7.11
C THR A 8 -7.07 -27.69 6.44
N ALA A 9 -7.31 -28.93 6.89
CA ALA A 9 -6.72 -30.13 6.30
C ALA A 9 -7.47 -30.66 5.07
N ALA A 10 -8.69 -30.17 4.82
CA ALA A 10 -9.54 -30.63 3.72
C ALA A 10 -9.37 -29.78 2.45
N GLU A 11 -8.86 -28.55 2.58
CA GLU A 11 -8.64 -27.62 1.47
C GLU A 11 -7.16 -27.26 1.33
N GLY A 12 -6.69 -27.16 0.08
CA GLY A 12 -5.46 -26.45 -0.28
C GLY A 12 -5.78 -25.05 -0.80
N VAL A 13 -4.82 -24.13 -0.71
CA VAL A 13 -4.94 -22.78 -1.27
C VAL A 13 -3.78 -22.51 -2.21
N LEU A 14 -4.09 -22.19 -3.47
CA LEU A 14 -3.12 -21.79 -4.48
C LEU A 14 -3.33 -20.31 -4.82
N ALA A 15 -2.33 -19.48 -4.55
CA ALA A 15 -2.36 -18.06 -4.84
C ALA A 15 -1.79 -17.79 -6.24
N VAL A 16 -2.61 -17.23 -7.13
CA VAL A 16 -2.19 -16.80 -8.47
C VAL A 16 -2.23 -15.27 -8.50
N MET A 17 -1.06 -14.63 -8.36
CA MET A 17 -0.93 -13.19 -8.18
C MET A 17 0.11 -12.60 -9.14
N GLY A 18 -0.15 -11.39 -9.61
CA GLY A 18 0.67 -10.67 -10.59
C GLY A 18 -0.14 -10.12 -11.77
N PRO A 19 0.46 -9.26 -12.61
CA PRO A 19 -0.24 -8.55 -13.68
C PRO A 19 -0.83 -9.50 -14.75
N LYS A 20 -0.21 -10.66 -14.96
CA LYS A 20 -0.66 -11.69 -15.92
C LYS A 20 -1.59 -12.74 -15.31
N SER A 21 -1.98 -12.61 -14.04
CA SER A 21 -2.83 -13.60 -13.35
C SER A 21 -4.16 -13.79 -14.07
N ARG A 22 -4.79 -12.72 -14.58
CA ARG A 22 -6.07 -12.84 -15.31
C ARG A 22 -5.93 -13.64 -16.60
N ASP A 23 -4.84 -13.42 -17.34
CA ASP A 23 -4.57 -14.15 -18.58
C ASP A 23 -4.40 -15.63 -18.29
N LEU A 24 -3.70 -15.98 -17.20
CA LEU A 24 -3.58 -17.36 -16.75
C LEU A 24 -4.93 -17.95 -16.32
N MET A 25 -5.72 -17.21 -15.51
CA MET A 25 -7.03 -17.67 -15.05
C MET A 25 -7.96 -17.99 -16.24
N ALA A 26 -7.92 -17.19 -17.30
CA ALA A 26 -8.71 -17.41 -18.52
C ALA A 26 -8.30 -18.66 -19.33
N ARG A 27 -7.07 -19.16 -19.15
CA ARG A 27 -6.58 -20.39 -19.79
C ARG A 27 -7.05 -21.64 -19.03
N ILE A 28 -7.02 -21.58 -17.71
CA ILE A 28 -7.31 -22.73 -16.84
C ILE A 28 -8.79 -22.87 -16.46
N SER A 29 -9.63 -21.89 -16.81
CA SER A 29 -11.03 -21.82 -16.37
C SER A 29 -11.94 -21.18 -17.44
N PRO A 30 -13.16 -21.70 -17.66
CA PRO A 30 -14.15 -21.08 -18.55
C PRO A 30 -14.87 -19.87 -17.94
N ALA A 31 -14.63 -19.55 -16.66
CA ALA A 31 -15.34 -18.48 -15.96
C ALA A 31 -14.85 -17.08 -16.39
N ASP A 32 -15.70 -16.06 -16.28
CA ASP A 32 -15.36 -14.68 -16.63
C ASP A 32 -14.62 -13.96 -15.49
N PHE A 33 -13.31 -13.72 -15.63
CA PHE A 33 -12.46 -13.04 -14.64
C PHE A 33 -12.28 -11.53 -14.90
N SER A 34 -13.13 -10.94 -15.74
CA SER A 34 -13.23 -9.48 -15.88
C SER A 34 -13.61 -8.83 -14.56
N SER A 35 -13.22 -7.56 -14.36
CA SER A 35 -13.55 -6.88 -13.11
C SER A 35 -15.06 -6.67 -12.90
N ALA A 36 -15.82 -6.51 -13.99
CA ALA A 36 -17.26 -6.38 -13.94
C ALA A 36 -17.93 -7.68 -13.44
N ALA A 37 -17.50 -8.83 -13.95
CA ALA A 37 -18.06 -10.13 -13.57
C ALA A 37 -17.51 -10.67 -12.25
N PHE A 38 -16.28 -10.29 -11.88
CA PHE A 38 -15.62 -10.75 -10.67
C PHE A 38 -14.96 -9.59 -9.92
N PRO A 39 -15.71 -8.75 -9.18
CA PRO A 39 -15.17 -7.59 -8.47
C PRO A 39 -14.20 -7.95 -7.33
N PHE A 40 -13.31 -7.03 -6.97
CA PHE A 40 -12.40 -7.20 -5.84
C PHE A 40 -13.16 -7.39 -4.51
N GLY A 41 -12.63 -8.24 -3.61
CA GLY A 41 -13.25 -8.53 -2.32
C GLY A 41 -14.48 -9.43 -2.40
N THR A 42 -14.68 -10.12 -3.52
CA THR A 42 -15.73 -11.12 -3.69
C THR A 42 -15.14 -12.52 -3.86
N ALA A 43 -15.98 -13.54 -3.67
CA ALA A 43 -15.62 -14.94 -3.88
C ALA A 43 -16.73 -15.67 -4.63
N ARG A 44 -16.35 -16.66 -5.45
CA ARG A 44 -17.29 -17.52 -6.19
C ARG A 44 -16.66 -18.87 -6.48
N GLU A 45 -17.51 -19.87 -6.73
CA GLU A 45 -17.07 -21.16 -7.25
C GLU A 45 -16.76 -21.04 -8.76
N VAL A 46 -15.66 -21.67 -9.19
CA VAL A 46 -15.21 -21.71 -10.58
C VAL A 46 -14.66 -23.10 -10.90
N GLU A 47 -14.78 -23.51 -12.15
CA GLU A 47 -14.07 -24.68 -12.66
C GLU A 47 -12.61 -24.30 -12.96
N VAL A 48 -11.65 -25.11 -12.51
CA VAL A 48 -10.21 -24.91 -12.79
C VAL A 48 -9.58 -26.26 -13.08
N GLY A 49 -9.03 -26.44 -14.28
CA GLY A 49 -8.31 -27.68 -14.64
C GLY A 49 -9.13 -28.95 -14.43
N PHE A 50 -10.41 -28.96 -14.82
CA PHE A 50 -11.37 -30.06 -14.57
C PHE A 50 -11.72 -30.33 -13.09
N GLY A 51 -11.27 -29.48 -12.16
CA GLY A 51 -11.70 -29.48 -10.76
C GLY A 51 -12.59 -28.27 -10.43
N LEU A 52 -13.09 -28.22 -9.19
CA LEU A 52 -13.79 -27.06 -8.64
C LEU A 52 -12.90 -26.31 -7.65
N ALA A 53 -12.91 -24.99 -7.73
CA ALA A 53 -12.23 -24.10 -6.80
C ALA A 53 -13.19 -23.00 -6.32
N ARG A 54 -13.09 -22.63 -5.04
CA ARG A 54 -13.64 -21.36 -4.56
C ARG A 54 -12.56 -20.29 -4.75
N ALA A 55 -12.71 -19.48 -5.79
CA ALA A 55 -11.82 -18.38 -6.07
C ALA A 55 -12.21 -17.15 -5.24
N HIS A 56 -11.23 -16.53 -4.58
CA HIS A 56 -11.37 -15.26 -3.86
C HIS A 56 -10.55 -14.20 -4.56
N ARG A 57 -11.15 -13.10 -5.01
CA ARG A 57 -10.41 -11.99 -5.64
C ARG A 57 -9.85 -11.08 -4.56
N VAL A 58 -8.75 -11.52 -3.95
CA VAL A 58 -7.99 -10.86 -2.90
C VAL A 58 -6.49 -11.11 -3.14
N SER A 59 -5.63 -10.30 -2.51
CA SER A 59 -4.18 -10.41 -2.69
C SER A 59 -3.43 -9.89 -1.48
N TYR A 60 -2.55 -10.72 -0.92
CA TYR A 60 -1.67 -10.33 0.18
C TYR A 60 -0.36 -9.69 -0.32
N VAL A 61 -0.02 -9.85 -1.60
CA VAL A 61 1.16 -9.23 -2.23
C VAL A 61 0.84 -7.90 -2.92
N GLY A 62 -0.41 -7.45 -2.87
CA GLY A 62 -0.82 -6.14 -3.40
C GLY A 62 -1.01 -6.04 -4.90
N GLU A 63 -0.84 -7.15 -5.63
CA GLU A 63 -1.04 -7.25 -7.08
C GLU A 63 -2.38 -7.89 -7.45
N LEU A 64 -2.79 -7.76 -8.71
CA LEU A 64 -3.96 -8.47 -9.24
C LEU A 64 -3.81 -9.97 -9.01
N GLY A 65 -4.86 -10.64 -8.55
CA GLY A 65 -4.82 -12.09 -8.39
C GLY A 65 -6.04 -12.68 -7.70
N TRP A 66 -5.96 -13.99 -7.52
CA TRP A 66 -6.95 -14.81 -6.82
C TRP A 66 -6.28 -15.82 -5.91
N GLU A 67 -6.92 -16.08 -4.76
CA GLU A 67 -6.68 -17.29 -3.98
C GLU A 67 -7.67 -18.36 -4.43
N LEU A 68 -7.17 -19.53 -4.82
CA LEU A 68 -7.96 -20.67 -5.24
C LEU A 68 -8.01 -21.69 -4.11
N TYR A 69 -9.14 -21.77 -3.42
CA TYR A 69 -9.40 -22.78 -2.41
C TYR A 69 -9.94 -24.03 -3.10
N VAL A 70 -9.22 -25.14 -2.97
CA VAL A 70 -9.48 -26.40 -3.70
C VAL A 70 -9.47 -27.56 -2.71
N SER A 71 -10.12 -28.68 -3.03
CA SER A 71 -10.02 -29.85 -2.17
C SER A 71 -8.59 -30.39 -2.12
N ALA A 72 -8.18 -30.91 -0.97
CA ALA A 72 -6.80 -31.35 -0.75
C ALA A 72 -6.34 -32.43 -1.75
N ASP A 73 -7.24 -33.32 -2.18
CA ASP A 73 -6.99 -34.36 -3.18
C ASP A 73 -6.79 -33.82 -4.61
N MET A 74 -7.37 -32.66 -4.93
CA MET A 74 -7.24 -32.01 -6.25
C MET A 74 -6.14 -30.96 -6.31
N CYS A 75 -5.57 -30.57 -5.16
CA CYS A 75 -4.61 -29.46 -5.07
C CYS A 75 -3.36 -29.68 -5.94
N ALA A 76 -2.80 -30.89 -5.93
CA ALA A 76 -1.62 -31.22 -6.74
C ALA A 76 -1.91 -31.10 -8.26
N HIS A 77 -3.03 -31.68 -8.70
CA HIS A 77 -3.46 -31.61 -10.10
C HIS A 77 -3.68 -30.16 -10.56
N ILE A 78 -4.39 -29.35 -9.76
CA ILE A 78 -4.64 -27.95 -10.11
C ILE A 78 -3.33 -27.13 -10.14
N PHE A 79 -2.39 -27.41 -9.23
CA PHE A 79 -1.07 -26.79 -9.27
C PHE A 79 -0.30 -27.13 -10.55
N GLU A 80 -0.32 -28.39 -10.98
CA GLU A 80 0.32 -28.82 -12.23
C GLU A 80 -0.29 -28.14 -13.45
N VAL A 81 -1.63 -28.05 -13.52
CA VAL A 81 -2.34 -27.31 -14.59
C VAL A 81 -1.94 -25.84 -14.62
N ILE A 82 -1.85 -25.18 -13.46
CA ILE A 82 -1.42 -23.78 -13.36
C ILE A 82 0.00 -23.61 -13.90
N GLN A 83 0.92 -24.50 -13.51
CA GLN A 83 2.32 -24.43 -13.96
C GLN A 83 2.47 -24.68 -15.46
N GLU A 84 1.73 -25.65 -16.01
CA GLU A 84 1.71 -25.94 -17.44
C GLU A 84 1.17 -24.77 -18.24
N GLU A 85 0.01 -24.23 -17.88
CA GLU A 85 -0.65 -23.14 -18.61
C GLU A 85 0.03 -21.77 -18.43
N ALA A 86 0.90 -21.64 -17.43
CA ALA A 86 1.66 -20.41 -17.18
C ALA A 86 3.03 -20.37 -17.87
N HIS A 87 3.53 -21.47 -18.45
CA HIS A 87 4.95 -21.61 -18.85
C HIS A 87 5.51 -20.45 -19.72
N ASP A 88 4.73 -19.91 -20.65
CA ASP A 88 5.09 -18.79 -21.54
C ASP A 88 4.81 -17.40 -20.93
N LEU A 89 4.10 -17.34 -19.80
CA LEU A 89 3.83 -16.10 -19.06
C LEU A 89 5.00 -15.68 -18.16
N GLY A 90 5.98 -16.58 -17.96
CA GLY A 90 7.16 -16.37 -17.11
C GLY A 90 6.81 -16.45 -15.61
N PRO A 91 6.23 -17.57 -15.14
CA PRO A 91 5.81 -17.70 -13.76
C PRO A 91 7.03 -17.91 -12.86
N ALA A 92 6.88 -17.51 -11.60
CA ALA A 92 7.83 -17.85 -10.56
C ALA A 92 7.06 -18.35 -9.33
N LEU A 93 7.59 -19.39 -8.69
CA LEU A 93 7.06 -19.85 -7.41
C LEU A 93 7.51 -18.88 -6.31
N GLY A 94 6.54 -18.28 -5.62
CA GLY A 94 6.77 -17.40 -4.48
C GLY A 94 6.79 -18.18 -3.17
N GLY A 95 7.86 -18.02 -2.39
CA GLY A 95 7.93 -18.53 -1.02
C GLY A 95 7.42 -17.51 0.00
N MET A 96 7.41 -17.91 1.28
CA MET A 96 6.93 -17.04 2.36
C MET A 96 7.73 -15.74 2.50
N HIS A 97 9.04 -15.76 2.27
CA HIS A 97 9.86 -14.53 2.31
C HIS A 97 9.53 -13.56 1.17
N SER A 98 9.18 -14.07 -0.01
CA SER A 98 8.72 -13.23 -1.12
C SER A 98 7.38 -12.58 -0.78
N ILE A 99 6.46 -13.33 -0.16
CA ILE A 99 5.18 -12.80 0.30
C ILE A 99 5.38 -11.74 1.39
N ASP A 100 6.29 -11.96 2.33
CA ASP A 100 6.58 -11.01 3.40
C ASP A 100 7.22 -9.70 2.88
N SER A 101 8.12 -9.81 1.90
CA SER A 101 8.66 -8.65 1.18
C SER A 101 7.55 -7.85 0.47
N LEU A 102 6.67 -8.52 -0.28
CA LEU A 102 5.63 -7.83 -1.05
C LEU A 102 4.54 -7.22 -0.15
N ARG A 103 4.12 -7.93 0.91
CA ARG A 103 3.09 -7.43 1.82
C ARG A 103 3.56 -6.21 2.61
N ILE A 104 4.85 -6.15 2.96
CA ILE A 104 5.37 -5.03 3.74
C ILE A 104 5.43 -3.76 2.89
N GLU A 105 5.70 -3.85 1.58
CA GLU A 105 5.62 -2.71 0.66
C GLU A 105 4.21 -2.12 0.61
N LYS A 106 3.17 -2.95 0.77
CA LYS A 106 1.76 -2.52 0.86
C LYS A 106 1.35 -2.05 2.26
N ALA A 107 2.27 -2.09 3.23
CA ALA A 107 2.00 -1.87 4.64
C ALA A 107 0.88 -2.77 5.19
N PHE A 108 0.76 -4.00 4.71
CA PHE A 108 -0.19 -4.96 5.29
C PHE A 108 0.34 -5.46 6.63
N ARG A 109 -0.54 -5.46 7.65
CA ARG A 109 -0.20 -5.87 9.01
C ARG A 109 -0.31 -7.39 9.13
N HIS A 110 0.71 -8.01 9.72
CA HIS A 110 0.75 -9.43 10.04
C HIS A 110 0.33 -9.65 11.50
N PHE A 111 -0.77 -10.36 11.72
CA PHE A 111 -1.20 -10.77 13.06
C PHE A 111 -0.19 -11.72 13.71
N GLY A 112 0.22 -11.43 14.95
CA GLY A 112 1.30 -12.13 15.66
C GLY A 112 2.65 -11.38 15.62
N HIS A 113 2.81 -10.41 14.72
CA HIS A 113 4.01 -9.56 14.65
C HIS A 113 3.67 -8.07 14.74
N ASP A 114 2.93 -7.54 13.76
CA ASP A 114 2.57 -6.11 13.69
C ASP A 114 1.36 -5.75 14.56
N ILE A 115 0.49 -6.74 14.78
CA ILE A 115 -0.70 -6.60 15.60
C ILE A 115 -0.90 -7.87 16.42
N THR A 116 -1.26 -7.69 17.69
CA THR A 116 -1.53 -8.74 18.67
C THR A 116 -2.78 -8.36 19.49
N PRO A 117 -3.26 -9.21 20.41
CA PRO A 117 -4.33 -8.82 21.34
C PRO A 117 -3.98 -7.63 22.25
N GLU A 118 -2.70 -7.23 22.34
CA GLU A 118 -2.24 -6.08 23.13
C GLU A 118 -2.37 -4.76 22.35
N ASP A 119 -2.47 -4.83 21.02
CA ASP A 119 -2.50 -3.66 20.14
C ASP A 119 -3.92 -3.18 19.87
N HIS A 120 -4.11 -1.87 19.93
CA HIS A 120 -5.40 -1.29 19.62
C HIS A 120 -5.57 -1.06 18.11
N VAL A 121 -6.71 -1.50 17.55
CA VAL A 121 -7.01 -1.41 16.10
C VAL A 121 -6.92 0.00 15.50
N ILE A 122 -7.21 1.03 16.32
CA ILE A 122 -7.08 2.44 15.93
C ILE A 122 -5.61 2.83 15.78
N ASP A 123 -4.76 2.45 16.74
CA ASP A 123 -3.32 2.72 16.80
C ASP A 123 -2.60 2.01 15.65
N ALA A 124 -3.00 0.77 15.35
CA ALA A 124 -2.53 -0.03 14.22
C ALA A 124 -2.85 0.55 12.82
N GLY A 125 -3.70 1.58 12.73
CA GLY A 125 -4.17 2.15 11.46
C GLY A 125 -5.29 1.35 10.79
N LEU A 126 -5.87 0.37 11.49
CA LEU A 126 -6.90 -0.54 10.98
C LEU A 126 -8.34 -0.09 11.31
N GLY A 127 -8.52 1.17 11.75
CA GLY A 127 -9.83 1.71 12.10
C GLY A 127 -10.87 1.68 10.98
N PHE A 128 -10.43 1.61 9.71
CA PHE A 128 -11.31 1.46 8.56
C PHE A 128 -12.02 0.09 8.51
N ALA A 129 -11.44 -0.94 9.12
CA ALA A 129 -12.01 -2.30 9.15
C ALA A 129 -13.13 -2.44 10.20
N VAL A 130 -13.33 -1.43 11.07
CA VAL A 130 -14.32 -1.48 12.15
C VAL A 130 -15.56 -0.67 11.79
N LYS A 131 -16.66 -1.37 11.57
CA LYS A 131 -17.97 -0.79 11.28
C LYS A 131 -18.67 -0.32 12.57
N THR A 132 -18.35 0.88 13.04
CA THR A 132 -18.81 1.42 14.35
C THR A 132 -20.32 1.70 14.45
N ASP A 133 -21.01 1.75 13.31
CA ASP A 133 -22.47 1.87 13.22
C ASP A 133 -23.20 0.55 13.50
N LYS A 134 -22.50 -0.59 13.56
CA LYS A 134 -23.08 -1.84 14.04
C LYS A 134 -23.55 -1.66 15.49
N PRO A 135 -24.75 -2.18 15.83
CA PRO A 135 -25.34 -1.96 17.15
C PRO A 135 -24.50 -2.59 18.26
N ASP A 136 -23.95 -3.79 18.04
CA ASP A 136 -23.17 -4.51 19.03
C ASP A 136 -22.07 -5.37 18.38
N PHE A 137 -20.89 -5.40 19.01
CA PHE A 137 -19.78 -6.32 18.76
C PHE A 137 -18.77 -6.25 19.92
N ILE A 138 -18.05 -7.35 20.15
CA ILE A 138 -17.01 -7.43 21.18
C ILE A 138 -15.96 -6.33 20.94
N GLY A 139 -15.72 -5.49 21.95
CA GLY A 139 -14.75 -4.39 21.89
C GLY A 139 -15.29 -3.07 21.31
N ARG A 140 -16.58 -2.98 20.94
CA ARG A 140 -17.18 -1.76 20.37
C ARG A 140 -16.91 -0.49 21.17
N ASP A 141 -17.20 -0.51 22.47
CA ASP A 141 -17.03 0.68 23.31
C ASP A 141 -15.57 1.07 23.48
N ALA A 142 -14.66 0.10 23.50
CA ALA A 142 -13.22 0.37 23.53
C ALA A 142 -12.77 1.08 22.24
N VAL A 143 -13.22 0.59 21.08
CA VAL A 143 -12.94 1.22 19.79
C VAL A 143 -13.50 2.63 19.73
N LEU A 144 -14.74 2.86 20.20
CA LEU A 144 -15.34 4.18 20.22
C LEU A 144 -14.57 5.15 21.12
N ARG A 145 -14.23 4.74 22.35
CA ARG A 145 -13.43 5.55 23.27
C ARG A 145 -12.07 5.91 22.66
N ARG A 146 -11.36 4.93 22.08
CA ARG A 146 -10.06 5.20 21.45
C ARG A 146 -10.20 6.08 20.20
N LYS A 147 -11.27 5.92 19.43
CA LYS A 147 -11.59 6.76 18.28
C LYS A 147 -12.07 8.17 18.67
N GLU A 148 -12.39 8.42 19.93
CA GLU A 148 -12.70 9.76 20.47
C GLU A 148 -11.46 10.42 21.11
N ALA A 149 -10.65 9.64 21.86
CA ALA A 149 -9.44 10.13 22.52
C ALA A 149 -8.23 10.27 21.59
N GLY A 150 -8.02 9.32 20.69
CA GLY A 150 -6.92 9.29 19.74
C GLY A 150 -6.07 8.06 19.88
N PRO A 151 -5.30 7.72 18.83
CA PRO A 151 -4.18 6.79 19.00
C PRO A 151 -3.23 7.32 20.09
N GLU A 152 -2.74 6.45 20.96
CA GLU A 152 -1.59 6.79 21.81
C GLU A 152 -0.31 6.49 21.03
N MET A 153 -0.32 5.38 20.29
CA MET A 153 0.72 4.95 19.38
C MET A 153 0.18 4.89 17.95
N ARG A 154 1.06 4.99 16.96
CA ARG A 154 0.72 4.89 15.56
C ARG A 154 1.68 3.92 14.88
N MET A 155 1.11 2.87 14.27
CA MET A 155 1.84 2.04 13.32
C MET A 155 2.17 2.87 12.08
N VAL A 156 3.45 2.99 11.77
CA VAL A 156 3.99 3.65 10.59
C VAL A 156 4.91 2.70 9.81
N GLN A 157 5.23 3.09 8.58
CA GLN A 157 6.15 2.38 7.70
C GLN A 157 7.36 3.28 7.46
N PHE A 158 8.56 2.69 7.50
CA PHE A 158 9.84 3.32 7.26
C PHE A 158 10.47 2.69 6.03
N LEU A 159 11.08 3.50 5.18
CA LEU A 159 12.00 3.05 4.13
C LEU A 159 13.38 3.55 4.52
N LEU A 160 14.37 2.66 4.61
CA LEU A 160 15.73 3.09 4.87
C LEU A 160 16.27 3.89 3.68
N THR A 161 16.96 4.99 3.98
CA THR A 161 17.63 5.81 2.97
C THR A 161 18.93 5.19 2.48
N ASP A 162 19.52 4.31 3.30
CA ASP A 162 20.63 3.45 2.91
C ASP A 162 20.03 2.10 2.45
N PRO A 163 20.24 1.68 1.19
CA PRO A 163 19.68 0.45 0.67
C PRO A 163 20.41 -0.82 1.15
N GLU A 164 21.61 -0.70 1.71
CA GLU A 164 22.42 -1.87 2.08
C GLU A 164 21.92 -2.59 3.35
N PRO A 165 21.54 -1.90 4.45
CA PRO A 165 21.10 -2.56 5.66
C PRO A 165 19.73 -3.22 5.48
N LEU A 166 19.59 -4.42 6.06
CA LEU A 166 18.31 -5.12 6.18
C LEU A 166 17.68 -4.85 7.53
N LEU A 167 16.34 -4.74 7.53
CA LEU A 167 15.52 -4.74 8.73
C LEU A 167 14.82 -6.08 8.86
N TYR A 168 14.63 -6.55 10.09
CA TYR A 168 13.93 -7.78 10.39
C TYR A 168 12.86 -7.53 11.45
N HIS A 169 13.26 -7.40 12.72
CA HIS A 169 12.35 -7.23 13.85
C HIS A 169 13.10 -6.62 15.05
N ASN A 170 12.37 -5.85 15.87
CA ASN A 170 12.83 -5.29 17.14
C ASN A 170 14.04 -4.34 17.04
N GLU A 171 14.35 -3.83 15.84
CA GLU A 171 15.31 -2.76 15.70
C GLU A 171 14.75 -1.47 16.36
N PRO A 172 15.56 -0.72 17.12
CA PRO A 172 15.11 0.51 17.76
C PRO A 172 14.82 1.59 16.70
N ILE A 173 13.67 2.24 16.84
CA ILE A 173 13.30 3.43 16.07
C ILE A 173 13.76 4.64 16.87
N LEU A 174 14.63 5.45 16.26
CA LEU A 174 15.13 6.68 16.86
C LEU A 174 14.61 7.90 16.09
N LYS A 175 14.20 8.95 16.81
CA LYS A 175 13.97 10.29 16.25
C LYS A 175 14.97 11.23 16.90
N ASP A 176 15.79 11.89 16.09
CA ASP A 176 16.81 12.83 16.57
C ASP A 176 17.78 12.22 17.61
N GLY A 177 18.04 10.91 17.48
CA GLY A 177 18.88 10.13 18.41
C GLY A 177 18.17 9.61 19.67
N GLU A 178 16.92 10.01 19.91
CA GLU A 178 16.12 9.54 21.04
C GLU A 178 15.27 8.32 20.66
N PHE A 179 15.17 7.35 21.57
CA PHE A 179 14.36 6.15 21.37
C PHE A 179 12.87 6.47 21.42
N VAL A 180 12.14 6.10 20.37
CA VAL A 180 10.70 6.37 20.23
C VAL A 180 9.87 5.12 19.94
N GLY A 181 10.49 3.96 19.74
CA GLY A 181 9.77 2.71 19.49
C GLY A 181 10.70 1.63 18.94
N TYR A 182 10.11 0.56 18.44
CA TYR A 182 10.84 -0.51 17.77
C TYR A 182 10.04 -1.01 16.55
N THR A 183 10.76 -1.58 15.58
CA THR A 183 10.15 -2.22 14.42
C THR A 183 9.44 -3.51 14.84
N SER A 184 8.20 -3.68 14.41
CA SER A 184 7.45 -4.93 14.53
C SER A 184 7.76 -5.89 13.39
N SER A 185 8.09 -5.37 12.21
CA SER A 185 8.55 -6.17 11.07
C SER A 185 9.43 -5.39 10.12
N GLY A 186 10.14 -6.12 9.27
CA GLY A 186 11.06 -5.60 8.30
C GLY A 186 11.35 -6.62 7.21
N ALA A 187 11.48 -6.15 5.98
CA ALA A 187 11.96 -6.93 4.85
C ALA A 187 12.53 -5.99 3.79
N TYR A 188 13.29 -6.54 2.85
CA TYR A 188 13.73 -5.77 1.69
C TYR A 188 12.54 -5.51 0.74
N GLY A 189 12.27 -4.26 0.42
CA GLY A 189 11.30 -3.89 -0.60
C GLY A 189 11.97 -3.86 -1.96
N HIS A 190 11.82 -4.92 -2.76
CA HIS A 190 12.45 -5.01 -4.07
C HIS A 190 11.92 -3.98 -5.09
N ALA A 191 10.66 -3.55 -4.96
CA ALA A 191 10.10 -2.47 -5.76
C ALA A 191 10.50 -1.09 -5.23
N LEU A 192 10.80 -0.99 -3.92
CA LEU A 192 11.20 0.25 -3.26
C LEU A 192 12.72 0.48 -3.22
N GLY A 193 13.52 -0.55 -3.49
CA GLY A 193 14.98 -0.48 -3.60
C GLY A 193 15.73 -0.39 -2.27
N ALA A 194 15.05 -0.56 -1.12
CA ALA A 194 15.67 -0.54 0.19
C ALA A 194 14.85 -1.35 1.23
N ALA A 195 15.42 -1.54 2.42
CA ALA A 195 14.70 -2.19 3.51
C ALA A 195 13.53 -1.34 3.99
N VAL A 196 12.38 -1.99 4.11
CA VAL A 196 11.15 -1.44 4.65
C VAL A 196 10.99 -1.98 6.07
N GLY A 197 10.71 -1.09 7.02
CA GLY A 197 10.33 -1.45 8.39
C GLY A 197 8.92 -0.99 8.69
N MET A 198 8.21 -1.71 9.55
CA MET A 198 6.98 -1.25 10.17
C MET A 198 7.16 -1.23 11.68
N GLY A 199 6.55 -0.28 12.37
CA GLY A 199 6.59 -0.23 13.83
C GLY A 199 5.73 0.87 14.43
N TYR A 200 5.51 0.79 15.74
CA TYR A 200 4.74 1.79 16.48
C TYR A 200 5.64 2.91 16.99
N VAL A 201 5.20 4.15 16.79
CA VAL A 201 5.77 5.35 17.41
C VAL A 201 4.67 6.14 18.14
N PRO A 202 4.98 6.97 19.14
CA PRO A 202 4.02 7.88 19.75
C PRO A 202 3.23 8.65 18.70
N ALA A 203 1.91 8.70 18.84
CA ALA A 203 1.04 9.34 17.85
C ALA A 203 1.36 10.84 17.64
N ALA A 204 1.87 11.51 18.67
CA ALA A 204 2.33 12.89 18.59
C ALA A 204 3.49 13.07 17.59
N ILE A 205 4.35 12.07 17.46
CA ILE A 205 5.48 12.05 16.52
C ILE A 205 4.99 11.75 15.11
N ALA A 206 4.04 10.82 14.96
CA ALA A 206 3.49 10.47 13.65
C ALA A 206 2.56 11.55 13.03
N ALA A 207 2.15 12.54 13.81
CA ALA A 207 1.20 13.58 13.39
C ALA A 207 1.83 14.76 12.64
N GLU A 208 3.16 14.78 12.46
CA GLU A 208 3.87 15.87 11.77
C GLU A 208 3.63 15.87 10.25
N ASP A 209 3.15 14.76 9.65
CA ASP A 209 2.67 14.70 8.26
C ASP A 209 1.14 14.87 8.16
N HIS A 210 0.67 16.02 7.67
CA HIS A 210 -0.75 16.37 7.66
C HIS A 210 -1.46 15.98 6.35
N VAL A 211 -2.62 15.31 6.44
CA VAL A 211 -3.41 14.80 5.29
C VAL A 211 -3.78 15.86 4.23
N ILE A 212 -3.89 17.12 4.65
CA ILE A 212 -4.16 18.27 3.77
C ILE A 212 -2.93 18.61 2.92
N ASP A 213 -1.74 18.50 3.50
CA ASP A 213 -0.45 18.82 2.87
C ASP A 213 -0.10 17.73 1.84
N ALA A 214 -0.48 16.47 2.15
CA ALA A 214 -0.41 15.32 1.25
C ALA A 214 -1.48 15.31 0.13
N GLY A 215 -2.45 16.24 0.15
CA GLY A 215 -3.48 16.32 -0.89
C GLY A 215 -4.62 15.34 -0.83
N LEU A 216 -4.75 14.65 0.30
CA LEU A 216 -5.79 13.66 0.55
C LEU A 216 -7.00 14.25 1.29
N GLY A 217 -7.14 15.57 1.33
CA GLY A 217 -8.28 16.24 1.97
C GLY A 217 -9.65 15.78 1.46
N PHE A 218 -9.76 15.36 0.20
CA PHE A 218 -10.99 14.81 -0.36
C PHE A 218 -11.43 13.46 0.25
N ALA A 219 -10.48 12.72 0.83
CA ALA A 219 -10.76 11.46 1.53
C ALA A 219 -11.26 11.70 2.98
N VAL A 220 -11.22 12.94 3.45
CA VAL A 220 -11.63 13.33 4.80
C VAL A 220 -12.99 14.04 4.75
N LYS A 221 -14.03 13.39 5.28
CA LYS A 221 -15.39 13.94 5.33
C LYS A 221 -15.55 14.90 6.52
N THR A 222 -15.17 16.17 6.33
CA THR A 222 -15.20 17.21 7.38
C THR A 222 -16.59 17.51 7.95
N GLU A 223 -17.63 17.17 7.20
CA GLU A 223 -19.04 17.33 7.56
C GLU A 223 -19.49 16.27 8.57
N LYS A 224 -18.74 15.16 8.69
CA LYS A 224 -19.00 14.13 9.68
C LYS A 224 -18.59 14.67 11.06
N PRO A 225 -19.52 14.86 12.02
CA PRO A 225 -19.17 15.30 13.36
C PRO A 225 -18.36 14.22 14.10
N GLY A 226 -17.45 14.66 14.97
CA GLY A 226 -16.82 13.81 16.00
C GLY A 226 -15.78 12.79 15.51
N PHE A 227 -15.00 13.07 14.46
CA PHE A 227 -13.79 12.28 14.17
C PHE A 227 -12.52 12.99 14.65
N ILE A 228 -11.55 12.22 15.11
CA ILE A 228 -10.28 12.76 15.64
C ILE A 228 -9.45 13.38 14.54
N GLY A 229 -8.84 14.51 14.88
CA GLY A 229 -8.14 15.34 13.92
C GLY A 229 -9.10 16.17 13.07
N ARG A 230 -10.43 16.12 13.26
CA ARG A 230 -11.37 16.98 12.52
C ARG A 230 -11.03 18.45 12.70
N ASP A 231 -10.84 18.91 13.93
CA ASP A 231 -10.55 20.32 14.18
C ASP A 231 -9.15 20.69 13.72
N ALA A 232 -8.18 19.76 13.75
CA ALA A 232 -6.86 19.97 13.16
C ALA A 232 -6.94 20.06 11.63
N VAL A 233 -7.73 19.19 11.00
CA VAL A 233 -8.02 19.19 9.57
C VAL A 233 -8.76 20.44 9.15
N LEU A 234 -9.75 20.89 9.92
CA LEU A 234 -10.46 22.14 9.67
C LEU A 234 -9.52 23.34 9.83
N ARG A 235 -8.73 23.41 10.93
CA ARG A 235 -7.73 24.46 11.12
C ARG A 235 -6.71 24.50 9.97
N ARG A 236 -6.19 23.36 9.53
CA ARG A 236 -5.23 23.30 8.42
C ARG A 236 -5.88 23.55 7.06
N LYS A 237 -7.15 23.16 6.88
CA LYS A 237 -7.95 23.49 5.69
C LYS A 237 -8.23 25.00 5.60
N ASP A 238 -8.50 25.65 6.74
CA ASP A 238 -8.75 27.09 6.83
C ASP A 238 -7.45 27.89 6.69
N ALA A 239 -6.35 27.43 7.29
CA ALA A 239 -5.04 28.06 7.17
C ALA A 239 -4.39 27.85 5.80
N GLY A 240 -4.75 26.78 5.10
CA GLY A 240 -4.08 26.31 3.89
C GLY A 240 -2.77 25.56 4.19
N PRO A 241 -2.34 24.66 3.28
CA PRO A 241 -1.05 24.01 3.40
C PRO A 241 0.09 25.00 3.11
N GLU A 242 1.18 24.93 3.86
CA GLU A 242 2.42 25.67 3.56
C GLU A 242 3.26 24.92 2.54
N MET A 243 3.28 23.59 2.65
CA MET A 243 3.94 22.66 1.73
C MET A 243 2.90 21.75 1.11
N ARG A 244 3.13 21.37 -0.14
CA ARG A 244 2.23 20.55 -0.93
C ARG A 244 2.97 19.40 -1.58
N MET A 245 2.44 18.18 -1.40
CA MET A 245 2.93 17.03 -2.14
C MET A 245 2.53 17.14 -3.61
N VAL A 246 3.52 16.96 -4.48
CA VAL A 246 3.44 17.04 -5.93
C VAL A 246 4.09 15.79 -6.51
N GLN A 247 3.50 15.22 -7.55
CA GLN A 247 4.13 14.20 -8.37
C GLN A 247 4.96 14.85 -9.47
N PHE A 248 6.15 14.34 -9.73
CA PHE A 248 7.08 14.79 -10.75
C PHE A 248 7.40 13.65 -11.69
N LEU A 249 7.30 13.88 -13.00
CA LEU A 249 7.72 12.92 -14.03
C LEU A 249 8.85 13.54 -14.83
N LEU A 250 10.00 12.87 -14.87
CA LEU A 250 11.13 13.35 -15.65
C LEU A 250 10.78 13.35 -17.15
N THR A 251 11.24 14.37 -17.86
CA THR A 251 11.08 14.43 -19.31
C THR A 251 12.10 13.57 -20.04
N ASP A 252 13.23 13.28 -19.39
CA ASP A 252 14.21 12.30 -19.84
C ASP A 252 13.87 10.93 -19.23
N PRO A 253 13.69 9.87 -20.02
CA PRO A 253 13.36 8.55 -19.52
C PRO A 253 14.54 7.79 -18.91
N GLU A 254 15.79 8.19 -19.18
CA GLU A 254 16.97 7.42 -18.75
C GLU A 254 17.27 7.54 -17.24
N PRO A 255 17.22 8.74 -16.63
CA PRO A 255 17.53 8.88 -15.21
C PRO A 255 16.45 8.28 -14.33
N LEU A 256 16.86 7.62 -13.25
CA LEU A 256 15.97 7.08 -12.22
C LEU A 256 15.88 8.04 -11.03
N LEU A 257 14.68 8.14 -10.47
CA LEU A 257 14.43 8.78 -9.19
C LEU A 257 14.31 7.70 -8.12
N TYR A 258 14.84 7.97 -6.94
CA TYR A 258 14.78 7.08 -5.79
C TYR A 258 14.19 7.79 -4.58
N HIS A 259 14.87 8.82 -4.06
CA HIS A 259 14.43 9.68 -2.96
C HIS A 259 15.51 10.74 -2.66
N ASN A 260 15.11 11.84 -2.02
CA ASN A 260 15.95 12.97 -1.61
C ASN A 260 16.65 13.73 -2.74
N GLU A 261 16.26 13.52 -3.99
CA GLU A 261 16.73 14.34 -5.09
C GLU A 261 16.23 15.80 -4.90
N PRO A 262 17.10 16.81 -5.04
CA PRO A 262 16.70 18.21 -5.01
C PRO A 262 15.65 18.50 -6.08
N ILE A 263 14.54 19.12 -5.67
CA ILE A 263 13.52 19.67 -6.56
C ILE A 263 13.84 21.15 -6.74
N LEU A 264 13.94 21.58 -7.99
CA LEU A 264 14.18 22.96 -8.36
C LEU A 264 12.99 23.53 -9.15
N LYS A 265 12.77 24.83 -8.96
CA LYS A 265 11.85 25.65 -9.75
C LYS A 265 12.64 26.81 -10.33
N ASP A 266 12.69 26.89 -11.66
CA ASP A 266 13.44 27.92 -12.39
C ASP A 266 14.91 28.03 -11.94
N GLY A 267 15.52 26.88 -11.63
CA GLY A 267 16.89 26.77 -11.16
C GLY A 267 17.13 27.05 -9.68
N GLU A 268 16.09 27.41 -8.90
CA GLU A 268 16.15 27.59 -7.45
C GLU A 268 15.68 26.34 -6.70
N PHE A 269 16.37 25.99 -5.62
CA PHE A 269 15.99 24.87 -4.76
C PHE A 269 14.70 25.17 -4.00
N VAL A 270 13.73 24.25 -4.07
CA VAL A 270 12.40 24.44 -3.44
C VAL A 270 11.93 23.23 -2.63
N GLY A 271 12.63 22.09 -2.68
CA GLY A 271 12.25 20.91 -1.89
C GLY A 271 13.06 19.68 -2.26
N TYR A 272 12.64 18.53 -1.73
CA TYR A 272 13.24 17.23 -2.04
C TYR A 272 12.15 16.25 -2.46
N THR A 273 12.51 15.31 -3.34
CA THR A 273 11.69 14.12 -3.54
C THR A 273 11.67 13.29 -2.25
N SER A 274 10.49 12.82 -1.88
CA SER A 274 10.28 11.85 -0.81
C SER A 274 10.45 10.41 -1.30
N SER A 275 10.15 10.16 -2.57
CA SER A 275 10.16 8.84 -3.19
C SER A 275 10.22 8.97 -4.71
N GLY A 276 10.71 7.92 -5.37
CA GLY A 276 10.89 7.83 -6.80
C GLY A 276 10.92 6.38 -7.27
N ALA A 277 10.43 6.15 -8.49
CA ALA A 277 10.50 4.86 -9.16
C ALA A 277 10.36 5.05 -10.68
N TYR A 278 10.61 4.00 -11.47
CA TYR A 278 10.30 4.04 -12.90
C TYR A 278 8.81 3.79 -13.15
N GLY A 279 8.12 4.79 -13.71
CA GLY A 279 6.72 4.67 -14.08
C GLY A 279 6.57 4.00 -15.44
N HIS A 280 6.53 2.67 -15.53
CA HIS A 280 6.46 1.96 -16.82
C HIS A 280 5.27 2.36 -17.71
N ALA A 281 4.13 2.74 -17.12
CA ALA A 281 2.98 3.24 -17.86
C ALA A 281 3.12 4.70 -18.31
N LEU A 282 4.04 5.45 -17.70
CA LEU A 282 4.35 6.86 -17.97
C LEU A 282 5.61 7.02 -18.83
N GLY A 283 6.42 5.96 -18.94
CA GLY A 283 7.61 5.90 -19.80
C GLY A 283 8.84 6.63 -19.28
N ALA A 284 8.86 7.05 -18.01
CA ALA A 284 9.99 7.73 -17.38
C ALA A 284 9.93 7.60 -15.85
N ALA A 285 10.99 8.04 -15.18
CA ALA A 285 11.01 8.09 -13.72
C ALA A 285 9.98 9.08 -13.17
N VAL A 286 9.21 8.61 -12.19
CA VAL A 286 8.19 9.36 -11.47
C VAL A 286 8.55 9.41 -10.00
N GLY A 287 8.53 10.61 -9.42
CA GLY A 287 8.77 10.83 -8.00
C GLY A 287 7.67 11.65 -7.36
N MET A 288 7.61 11.64 -6.04
CA MET A 288 6.74 12.51 -5.25
C MET A 288 7.60 13.33 -4.31
N GLY A 289 7.27 14.60 -4.11
CA GLY A 289 7.99 15.45 -3.17
C GLY A 289 7.17 16.63 -2.71
N TYR A 290 7.60 17.25 -1.62
CA TYR A 290 6.94 18.42 -1.07
C TYR A 290 7.61 19.70 -1.57
N VAL A 291 6.80 20.62 -2.06
CA VAL A 291 7.21 21.97 -2.49
C VAL A 291 6.29 23.02 -1.86
N PRO A 292 6.69 24.31 -1.77
CA PRO A 292 5.80 25.34 -1.24
C PRO A 292 4.46 25.36 -1.97
N ALA A 293 3.37 25.38 -1.21
CA ALA A 293 2.02 25.25 -1.75
C ALA A 293 1.66 26.39 -2.74
N ALA A 294 2.29 27.57 -2.56
CA ALA A 294 2.13 28.72 -3.43
C ALA A 294 2.54 28.46 -4.89
N ILE A 295 3.50 27.56 -5.13
CA ILE A 295 4.04 27.26 -6.45
C ILE A 295 3.63 25.86 -6.96
N ALA A 296 3.04 25.03 -6.10
CA ALA A 296 2.77 23.61 -6.37
C ALA A 296 1.79 23.34 -7.54
N ALA A 297 1.04 24.34 -8.00
CA ALA A 297 0.11 24.24 -9.11
C ALA A 297 0.68 24.74 -10.45
N GLU A 298 1.91 25.27 -10.46
CA GLU A 298 2.58 25.73 -11.67
C GLU A 298 2.98 24.55 -12.57
N ASP A 299 2.89 24.74 -13.88
CA ASP A 299 3.02 23.65 -14.89
C ASP A 299 4.35 23.64 -15.64
N HIS A 300 5.26 24.58 -15.34
CA HIS A 300 6.54 24.75 -16.03
C HIS A 300 7.69 25.12 -15.07
N GLY A 301 8.93 24.97 -15.54
CA GLY A 301 10.12 25.38 -14.80
C GLY A 301 10.60 24.38 -13.73
N TRP A 302 10.00 23.19 -13.66
CA TRP A 302 10.39 22.16 -12.71
C TRP A 302 11.60 21.37 -13.20
N GLU A 303 12.58 21.19 -12.32
CA GLU A 303 13.73 20.33 -12.54
C GLU A 303 13.96 19.45 -11.30
N ILE A 304 14.49 18.25 -11.50
CA ILE A 304 15.00 17.41 -10.42
C ILE A 304 16.48 17.16 -10.69
N GLU A 305 17.31 17.39 -9.67
CA GLU A 305 18.74 17.09 -9.76
C GLU A 305 18.99 15.61 -9.49
N VAL A 306 19.33 14.86 -10.54
CA VAL A 306 19.63 13.43 -10.48
C VAL A 306 21.13 13.24 -10.67
N ALA A 307 21.82 12.74 -9.64
CA ALA A 307 23.27 12.52 -9.65
C ALA A 307 24.09 13.74 -10.15
N GLY A 308 23.70 14.95 -9.73
CA GLY A 308 24.38 16.20 -10.10
C GLY A 308 24.00 16.76 -11.47
N THR A 309 23.05 16.14 -12.18
CA THR A 309 22.50 16.64 -13.44
C THR A 309 21.06 17.12 -13.23
N ARG A 310 20.75 18.34 -13.66
CA ARG A 310 19.37 18.86 -13.63
C ARG A 310 18.56 18.30 -14.79
N VAL A 311 17.48 17.62 -14.47
CA VAL A 311 16.59 16.99 -15.44
C VAL A 311 15.24 17.69 -15.35
N ALA A 312 14.73 18.19 -16.48
CA ALA A 312 13.42 18.81 -16.51
C ALA A 312 12.32 17.80 -16.11
N ALA A 313 11.32 18.27 -15.38
CA ALA A 313 10.22 17.46 -14.87
C ALA A 313 8.88 18.10 -15.17
N ARG A 314 7.83 17.27 -15.27
CA ARG A 314 6.43 17.71 -15.27
C ARG A 314 5.87 17.51 -13.87
N ALA A 315 5.26 18.55 -13.31
CA ALA A 315 4.59 18.47 -12.01
C ALA A 315 3.09 18.15 -12.16
N SER A 316 2.52 17.43 -11.19
CA SER A 316 1.08 17.19 -11.10
C SER A 316 0.62 17.03 -9.65
N LEU A 317 -0.48 17.69 -9.32
CA LEU A 317 -1.20 17.54 -8.05
C LEU A 317 -2.17 16.34 -8.05
N ARG A 318 -2.31 15.65 -9.18
CA ARG A 318 -3.13 14.46 -9.37
C ARG A 318 -2.26 13.30 -9.86
N PRO A 319 -2.67 12.04 -9.66
CA PRO A 319 -1.98 10.91 -10.25
C PRO A 319 -1.83 11.11 -11.77
N MET A 320 -0.61 11.03 -12.28
CA MET A 320 -0.32 11.18 -13.72
C MET A 320 -0.81 9.97 -14.51
N TYR A 321 -0.92 8.81 -13.86
CA TYR A 321 -1.55 7.63 -14.41
C TYR A 321 -2.93 7.45 -13.80
N ASP A 322 -3.95 7.32 -14.65
CA ASP A 322 -5.35 7.11 -14.26
C ASP A 322 -5.84 8.07 -13.13
N PRO A 323 -5.81 9.40 -13.34
CA PRO A 323 -6.14 10.40 -12.31
C PRO A 323 -7.56 10.28 -11.73
N LYS A 324 -8.45 9.53 -12.40
CA LYS A 324 -9.84 9.30 -11.99
C LYS A 324 -10.08 7.90 -11.44
N SER A 325 -9.04 7.08 -11.37
CA SER A 325 -9.10 5.66 -10.97
C SER A 325 -10.11 4.85 -11.80
N GLU A 326 -10.27 5.19 -13.08
CA GLU A 326 -11.20 4.53 -14.00
C GLU A 326 -10.75 3.10 -14.30
N ARG A 327 -9.44 2.83 -14.40
CA ARG A 327 -8.89 1.49 -14.71
C ARG A 327 -9.01 0.53 -13.55
N MET A 328 -8.81 1.02 -12.32
CA MET A 328 -9.02 0.21 -11.11
C MET A 328 -10.50 -0.17 -10.94
N ARG A 329 -11.41 0.71 -11.37
CA ARG A 329 -12.86 0.55 -11.26
C ARG A 329 -13.50 -0.18 -12.45
N ALA A 330 -12.77 -0.29 -13.57
CA ALA A 330 -13.19 -0.98 -14.79
C ALA A 330 -13.01 -2.50 -14.70
#